data_AF-A0A8X6RY63-F1
#
_entry.id   AF-A0A8X6RY63-F1
#
_cell.length_a   1.000
_cell.length_b   1.000
_cell.length_c   1.000
_cell.angle_alpha   90.00
_cell.angle_beta   90.00
_cell.angle_gamma   90.00
#
_symmetry.space_group_name_H-M   'P 1'
#
loop_
_entity.id
_entity.type
_entity.pdbx_description
1 polymer ?
#
loop_
_entity_poly.entity_id
_entity_poly.type
_entity_poly.pdbx_seq_one_letter_code
_entity_poly.pdbx_strand_id
1 'polypeptide(L)'
;MSLNKLRKDELKIVAEELNLTVPEGAKIADIKSLIVNSDVYKNDKVLVQSAIDYALAEIKNKRLDSETKLEFERIKLAQLQKQLELANIQKNLIQNSDIRNQSVFETAANFNVETLLKSVKTLTITRTFKSGVI
;
A
#
# COMPACT_ATOMS: atom_id res chain seq x y z
N MET A 1 38.43 4.95 15.61
CA MET A 1 37.88 3.58 15.43
C MET A 1 38.86 2.76 14.59
N SER A 2 38.86 1.42 14.61
CA SER A 2 39.85 0.62 13.86
C SER A 2 39.25 0.00 12.59
N LEU A 3 40.01 0.01 11.47
CA LEU A 3 39.59 -0.59 10.19
C LEU A 3 39.13 -2.05 10.30
N ASN A 4 39.62 -2.78 11.29
CA ASN A 4 39.29 -4.19 11.52
C ASN A 4 37.81 -4.42 11.83
N LYS A 5 37.11 -3.42 12.40
CA LYS A 5 35.70 -3.52 12.79
C LYS A 5 34.73 -3.08 11.68
N LEU A 6 35.22 -2.51 10.58
CA LEU A 6 34.39 -2.01 9.48
C LEU A 6 33.91 -3.15 8.56
N ARG A 7 32.69 -3.01 8.07
CA ARG A 7 32.04 -3.88 7.09
C ARG A 7 32.50 -3.53 5.67
N LYS A 8 32.17 -4.40 4.71
CA LYS A 8 32.57 -4.22 3.29
C LYS A 8 32.17 -2.86 2.74
N ASP A 9 30.92 -2.45 2.97
CA ASP A 9 30.38 -1.20 2.42
C ASP A 9 31.00 0.03 3.08
N GLU A 10 31.27 -0.04 4.38
CA GLU A 10 31.98 1.01 5.13
C GLU A 10 33.41 1.17 4.61
N LEU A 11 34.12 0.07 4.37
CA LEU A 11 35.47 0.08 3.82
C LEU A 11 35.53 0.63 2.39
N LYS A 12 34.49 0.38 1.59
CA LYS A 12 34.40 0.96 0.23
C LYS A 12 34.30 2.48 0.30
N ILE A 13 33.44 3.01 1.16
CA ILE A 13 33.29 4.46 1.33
C ILE A 13 34.59 5.07 1.86
N VAL A 14 35.24 4.44 2.84
CA VAL A 14 36.55 4.90 3.32
C VAL A 14 37.58 4.93 2.19
N ALA A 15 37.66 3.89 1.36
CA ALA A 15 38.58 3.88 0.23
C ALA A 15 38.27 4.98 -0.78
N GLU A 16 36.98 5.23 -1.07
CA GLU A 16 36.53 6.30 -1.97
C GLU A 16 36.91 7.69 -1.44
N GLU A 17 36.68 7.96 -0.15
CA GLU A 17 37.10 9.21 0.51
C GLU A 17 38.63 9.40 0.51
N LEU A 18 39.38 8.30 0.57
CA LEU A 18 40.84 8.31 0.45
C LEU A 18 41.33 8.37 -1.01
N ASN A 19 40.42 8.56 -1.97
CA ASN A 19 40.70 8.57 -3.41
C ASN A 19 41.37 7.27 -3.92
N LEU A 20 40.99 6.14 -3.32
CA LEU A 20 41.45 4.81 -3.70
C LEU A 20 40.37 4.09 -4.52
N THR A 21 40.73 3.65 -5.72
CA THR A 21 39.83 2.88 -6.58
C THR A 21 39.69 1.44 -6.06
N VAL A 22 38.49 1.08 -5.60
CA VAL A 22 38.17 -0.29 -5.19
C VAL A 22 37.59 -1.08 -6.37
N PRO A 23 38.21 -2.22 -6.76
CA PRO A 23 37.64 -3.07 -7.81
C PRO A 23 36.24 -3.59 -7.46
N GLU A 24 35.37 -3.61 -8.45
CA GLU A 24 34.03 -4.18 -8.30
C GLU A 24 34.15 -5.69 -8.02
N GLY A 25 33.64 -6.12 -6.87
CA GLY A 25 33.76 -7.50 -6.39
C GLY A 25 34.91 -7.77 -5.42
N ALA A 26 35.78 -6.80 -5.12
CA ALA A 26 36.90 -6.97 -4.17
C ALA A 26 36.44 -7.54 -2.81
N LYS A 27 37.25 -8.40 -2.20
CA LYS A 27 36.96 -8.96 -0.86
C LYS A 27 37.30 -7.93 0.22
N ILE A 28 36.73 -8.11 1.41
CA ILE A 28 37.01 -7.25 2.57
C ILE A 28 38.53 -7.18 2.86
N ALA A 29 39.23 -8.31 2.76
CA ALA A 29 40.67 -8.36 2.98
C ALA A 29 41.46 -7.55 1.94
N ASP A 30 41.04 -7.58 0.67
CA ASP A 30 41.71 -6.86 -0.42
C ASP A 30 41.54 -5.35 -0.23
N ILE A 31 40.32 -4.90 0.10
CA ILE A 31 40.02 -3.48 0.36
C ILE A 31 40.79 -2.98 1.59
N LYS A 32 40.84 -3.78 2.67
CA LYS A 32 41.65 -3.44 3.84
C LYS A 32 43.12 -3.28 3.50
N SER A 33 43.65 -4.20 2.70
CA SER A 33 45.05 -4.19 2.29
C SER A 33 45.35 -2.97 1.40
N LEU A 34 44.43 -2.62 0.49
CA LEU A 34 44.51 -1.42 -0.33
C LEU A 34 44.62 -0.15 0.52
N ILE A 35 43.73 0.00 1.50
CA ILE A 35 43.72 1.17 2.40
C ILE A 35 45.00 1.21 3.24
N VAL A 36 45.37 0.11 3.89
CA VAL A 36 46.55 0.06 4.78
C VAL A 36 47.86 0.29 4.03
N ASN A 37 47.94 -0.16 2.78
CA ASN A 37 49.13 0.04 1.95
C ASN A 37 49.23 1.46 1.36
N SER A 38 48.14 2.22 1.34
CA SER A 38 48.11 3.59 0.81
C SER A 38 49.02 4.54 1.60
N ASP A 39 49.57 5.52 0.91
CA ASP A 39 50.42 6.55 1.52
C ASP A 39 49.62 7.44 2.47
N VAL A 40 48.36 7.73 2.14
CA VAL A 40 47.45 8.51 2.99
C VAL A 40 47.26 7.83 4.35
N TYR A 41 47.14 6.50 4.37
CA TYR A 41 47.00 5.76 5.63
C TYR A 41 48.24 5.83 6.52
N LYS A 42 49.42 5.90 5.92
CA LYS A 42 50.70 5.97 6.64
C LYS A 42 51.04 7.38 7.10
N ASN A 43 50.69 8.38 6.29
CA ASN A 43 51.13 9.76 6.48
C ASN A 43 50.09 10.63 7.20
N ASP A 44 48.80 10.38 7.03
CA ASP A 44 47.74 11.23 7.57
C ASP A 44 46.66 10.42 8.32
N LYS A 45 46.93 10.17 9.60
CA LYS A 45 45.99 9.48 10.49
C LYS A 45 44.70 10.27 10.75
N VAL A 46 44.74 11.60 10.66
CA VAL A 46 43.57 12.45 10.94
C VAL A 46 42.58 12.31 9.80
N LEU A 47 43.05 12.38 8.57
CA LEU A 47 42.24 12.19 7.37
C LEU A 47 41.64 10.78 7.33
N VAL A 48 42.42 9.75 7.66
CA VAL A 48 41.90 8.36 7.78
C VAL A 48 40.78 8.27 8.81
N GLN A 49 40.95 8.88 9.98
CA GLN A 49 39.93 8.83 11.02
C GLN A 49 38.66 9.58 10.57
N SER A 50 38.81 10.73 9.91
CA SER A 50 37.70 11.49 9.31
C SER A 50 36.95 10.68 8.26
N ALA A 51 37.67 9.96 7.38
CA ALA A 51 37.06 9.09 6.37
C ALA A 51 36.26 7.94 7.01
N ILE A 52 36.78 7.36 8.10
CA ILE A 52 36.07 6.33 8.88
C ILE A 52 34.78 6.90 9.49
N ASP A 53 34.87 8.07 10.11
CA ASP A 53 33.72 8.70 10.77
C ASP A 53 32.65 9.12 9.75
N TYR A 54 33.07 9.62 8.58
CA TYR A 54 32.19 9.90 7.45
C TYR A 54 31.50 8.63 6.94
N ALA A 55 32.23 7.54 6.69
CA ALA A 55 31.64 6.30 6.19
C ALA A 55 30.56 5.73 7.13
N LEU A 56 30.76 5.87 8.45
CA LEU A 56 29.79 5.45 9.46
C LEU A 56 28.55 6.35 9.46
N ALA A 57 28.74 7.67 9.37
CA ALA A 57 27.66 8.64 9.29
C ALA A 57 26.82 8.42 8.03
N GLU A 58 27.47 8.24 6.88
CA GLU A 58 26.83 8.05 5.57
C GLU A 58 25.94 6.81 5.54
N ILE A 59 26.41 5.69 6.08
CA ILE A 59 25.61 4.45 6.16
C ILE A 59 24.46 4.59 7.16
N LYS A 60 24.66 5.31 8.26
CA LYS A 60 23.59 5.58 9.22
C LYS A 60 22.50 6.44 8.58
N ASN A 61 22.87 7.48 7.84
CA ASN A 61 21.93 8.35 7.13
C ASN A 61 21.14 7.59 6.06
N LYS A 62 21.82 6.79 5.22
CA LYS A 62 21.16 5.95 4.21
C LYS A 62 20.13 4.99 4.82
N ARG A 63 20.41 4.45 6.01
CA ARG A 63 19.46 3.59 6.73
C ARG A 63 18.25 4.37 7.21
N LEU A 64 18.46 5.52 7.84
CA LEU A 64 17.37 6.40 8.29
C LEU A 64 16.50 6.86 7.11
N ASP A 65 17.10 7.21 5.98
CA ASP A 65 16.37 7.60 4.77
C ASP A 65 15.54 6.44 4.20
N SER A 66 16.06 5.22 4.24
CA SER A 66 15.31 4.04 3.80
C SER A 66 14.15 3.71 4.74
N GLU A 67 14.35 3.88 6.05
CA GLU A 67 13.35 3.59 7.07
C GLU A 67 12.21 4.61 7.04
N THR A 68 12.54 5.89 6.93
CA THR A 68 11.55 6.98 6.80
C THR A 68 10.73 6.87 5.51
N LYS A 69 11.35 6.49 4.37
CA LYS A 69 10.63 6.20 3.13
C LYS A 69 9.65 5.04 3.29
N LEU A 70 10.07 3.94 3.92
CA LEU A 70 9.21 2.80 4.18
C LEU A 70 8.04 3.15 5.12
N GLU A 71 8.30 3.95 6.14
CA GLU A 71 7.25 4.41 7.06
C GLU A 71 6.21 5.30 6.33
N PHE A 72 6.67 6.22 5.48
CA PHE A 72 5.81 7.04 4.66
C PHE A 72 4.94 6.19 3.70
N GLU A 73 5.51 5.18 3.05
CA GLU A 73 4.75 4.27 2.20
C GLU A 73 3.71 3.46 2.98
N ARG A 74 4.04 3.00 4.20
CA ARG A 74 3.08 2.31 5.07
C ARG A 74 1.90 3.20 5.46
N ILE A 75 2.17 4.44 5.82
CA ILE A 75 1.12 5.41 6.16
C ILE A 75 0.23 5.67 4.94
N LYS A 76 0.82 5.90 3.76
CA LYS A 76 0.09 6.11 2.51
C LYS A 76 -0.79 4.91 2.15
N LEU A 77 -0.28 3.70 2.32
CA LEU A 77 -1.02 2.47 2.07
C LEU A 77 -2.20 2.33 3.02
N ALA A 78 -2.01 2.58 4.32
CA ALA A 78 -3.08 2.54 5.30
C ALA A 78 -4.19 3.56 5.01
N GLN A 79 -3.82 4.77 4.56
CA GLN A 79 -4.79 5.79 4.14
C GLN A 79 -5.61 5.37 2.92
N LEU A 80 -4.98 4.72 1.93
CA LEU A 80 -5.67 4.20 0.75
C LEU A 80 -6.61 3.05 1.09
N GLN A 81 -6.17 2.12 1.95
CA GLN A 81 -7.02 1.02 2.42
C GLN A 81 -8.26 1.53 3.14
N LYS A 82 -8.12 2.51 4.03
CA LYS A 82 -9.24 3.13 4.74
C LYS A 82 -10.22 3.81 3.78
N GLN A 83 -9.71 4.52 2.77
CA GLN A 83 -10.57 5.14 1.75
C GLN A 83 -11.33 4.09 0.93
N LEU A 84 -10.68 2.99 0.57
CA LEU A 84 -11.31 1.88 -0.15
C LEU A 84 -12.39 1.18 0.69
N GLU A 85 -12.13 0.97 1.99
CA GLU A 85 -13.12 0.43 2.93
C GLU A 85 -14.34 1.36 3.04
N LEU A 86 -14.14 2.67 3.19
CA LEU A 86 -15.23 3.65 3.22
C LEU A 86 -16.03 3.65 1.90
N ALA A 87 -15.36 3.61 0.75
CA ALA A 87 -16.02 3.54 -0.55
C ALA A 87 -16.84 2.26 -0.70
N ASN A 88 -16.33 1.12 -0.22
CA ASN A 88 -17.07 -0.14 -0.21
C ASN A 88 -18.29 -0.10 0.71
N ILE A 89 -18.16 0.48 1.91
CA ILE A 89 -19.29 0.68 2.83
C ILE A 89 -20.34 1.58 2.17
N GLN A 90 -19.93 2.70 1.57
CA GLN A 90 -20.85 3.60 0.87
C GLN A 90 -21.57 2.88 -0.28
N LYS A 91 -20.85 2.14 -1.12
CA LYS A 91 -21.44 1.35 -2.20
C LYS A 91 -22.44 0.33 -1.68
N ASN A 92 -22.09 -0.39 -0.61
CA ASN A 92 -22.99 -1.37 0.01
C ASN A 92 -24.23 -0.69 0.62
N LEU A 93 -24.09 0.48 1.25
CA LEU A 93 -25.23 1.23 1.80
C LEU A 93 -26.19 1.67 0.70
N ILE A 94 -25.66 2.21 -0.41
CA ILE A 94 -26.47 2.62 -1.57
C ILE A 94 -27.21 1.41 -2.14
N GLN A 95 -26.50 0.30 -2.40
CA GLN A 95 -27.13 -0.93 -2.91
C GLN A 95 -28.22 -1.46 -1.99
N ASN A 96 -28.00 -1.50 -0.67
CA ASN A 96 -29.01 -1.93 0.28
C ASN A 96 -30.21 -0.97 0.35
N SER A 97 -30.00 0.34 0.21
CA SER A 97 -31.10 1.31 0.14
C SER A 97 -31.91 1.16 -1.14
N ASP A 98 -31.28 0.93 -2.29
CA ASP A 98 -31.95 0.69 -3.56
C ASP A 98 -32.79 -0.58 -3.52
N ILE A 99 -32.22 -1.68 -2.98
CA ILE A 99 -32.93 -2.95 -2.80
C ILE A 99 -34.13 -2.77 -1.86
N ARG A 100 -33.96 -2.04 -0.75
CA ARG A 100 -35.05 -1.79 0.21
C ARG A 100 -36.16 -0.93 -0.41
N ASN A 101 -35.81 0.09 -1.17
CA ASN A 101 -36.79 0.96 -1.83
C ASN A 101 -37.55 0.21 -2.92
N GLN A 102 -36.87 -0.65 -3.69
CA GLN A 102 -37.51 -1.49 -4.70
C GLN A 102 -38.46 -2.52 -4.07
N SER A 103 -38.06 -3.17 -2.98
CA SER A 103 -38.91 -4.10 -2.20
C SER A 103 -40.18 -3.42 -1.66
N VAL A 104 -40.07 -2.20 -1.14
CA VAL A 104 -41.22 -1.43 -0.64
C VAL A 104 -42.15 -1.03 -1.78
N PHE A 105 -41.60 -0.62 -2.94
CA PHE A 105 -42.39 -0.27 -4.11
C PHE A 105 -43.13 -1.48 -4.71
N GLU A 106 -42.46 -2.63 -4.82
CA GLU A 106 -43.07 -3.89 -5.27
C GLU A 106 -44.18 -4.35 -4.32
N THR A 107 -43.97 -4.24 -3.01
CA THR A 107 -45.00 -4.60 -2.01
C THR A 107 -46.22 -3.68 -2.09
N ALA A 108 -46.01 -2.36 -2.26
CA ALA A 108 -47.11 -1.40 -2.40
C ALA A 108 -47.88 -1.59 -3.72
N ALA A 109 -47.18 -1.87 -4.83
CA ALA A 109 -47.79 -2.16 -6.12
C ALA A 109 -48.63 -3.46 -6.07
N ASN A 110 -48.09 -4.52 -5.45
CA ASN A 110 -48.79 -5.79 -5.28
C ASN A 110 -50.05 -5.65 -4.42
N PHE A 111 -50.00 -4.89 -3.33
CA PHE A 111 -51.15 -4.62 -2.47
C PHE A 111 -52.30 -3.90 -3.23
N ASN A 112 -51.95 -2.95 -4.10
CA ASN A 112 -52.93 -2.23 -4.91
C ASN A 112 -53.60 -3.15 -5.94
N VAL A 113 -52.82 -3.95 -6.68
CA VAL A 113 -53.35 -4.90 -7.67
C VAL A 113 -54.27 -5.93 -7.02
N GLU A 114 -53.92 -6.46 -5.85
CA GLU A 114 -54.75 -7.43 -5.15
C GLU A 114 -56.07 -6.83 -4.65
N THR A 115 -56.01 -5.59 -4.14
CA THR A 115 -57.21 -4.83 -3.72
C THR A 115 -58.14 -4.54 -4.89
N LEU A 116 -57.57 -4.17 -6.04
CA LEU A 116 -58.33 -3.94 -7.27
C LEU A 116 -58.96 -5.24 -7.78
N LEU A 117 -58.20 -6.34 -7.81
CA LEU A 117 -58.71 -7.66 -8.21
C LEU A 117 -59.85 -8.15 -7.31
N LYS A 118 -59.72 -7.96 -5.99
CA LYS A 118 -60.79 -8.25 -5.02
C LYS A 118 -62.05 -7.43 -5.33
N SER A 119 -61.90 -6.14 -5.59
CA SER A 119 -63.02 -5.24 -5.93
C SER A 119 -63.70 -5.59 -7.25
N VAL A 120 -62.92 -5.94 -8.28
CA VAL A 120 -63.47 -6.39 -9.58
C VAL A 120 -64.20 -7.73 -9.44
N LYS A 121 -63.66 -8.68 -8.66
CA LYS A 121 -64.34 -9.95 -8.38
C LYS A 121 -65.69 -9.74 -7.70
N THR A 122 -65.79 -8.81 -6.75
CA THR A 122 -67.07 -8.50 -6.09
C THR A 122 -68.07 -7.79 -7.01
N LEU A 123 -67.61 -7.06 -8.02
CA LEU A 123 -68.46 -6.32 -8.95
C LEU A 123 -68.89 -7.15 -10.18
N THR A 124 -68.31 -8.34 -10.37
CA THR A 124 -68.62 -9.21 -11.50
C THR A 124 -69.95 -9.92 -11.26
N ILE A 125 -71.04 -9.30 -11.70
CA ILE A 125 -72.37 -9.92 -11.75
C ILE A 125 -72.38 -10.89 -12.94
N THR A 126 -72.66 -12.16 -12.70
CA THR A 126 -72.79 -13.20 -13.73
C THR A 126 -73.93 -12.84 -14.69
N ARG A 127 -73.58 -12.38 -15.89
CA ARG A 127 -74.54 -12.17 -16.97
C ARG A 127 -74.91 -13.55 -17.55
N THR A 128 -75.97 -14.16 -17.02
CA THR A 128 -76.51 -15.41 -17.57
C THR A 128 -77.13 -15.12 -18.93
N PHE A 129 -76.43 -15.46 -20.01
CA PHE A 129 -77.05 -15.54 -21.33
C PHE A 129 -77.89 -16.82 -21.38
N LYS A 130 -79.22 -16.68 -21.30
CA LYS A 130 -80.12 -17.79 -21.61
C LYS A 130 -80.04 -18.07 -23.11
N SER A 131 -79.39 -19.18 -23.46
CA SER A 131 -79.49 -19.78 -24.79
C SER A 131 -80.93 -20.25 -25.01
N GLY A 132 -81.66 -19.57 -25.90
CA GLY A 132 -82.96 -20.01 -26.40
C GLY A 132 -82.76 -20.77 -27.70
N VAL A 133 -82.95 -22.08 -27.66
CA VAL A 133 -83.02 -22.99 -28.80
C VAL A 133 -84.26 -22.64 -29.63
N ILE A 134 -84.10 -22.46 -30.94
CA ILE A 134 -85.17 -22.64 -31.94
C ILE A 134 -84.81 -23.89 -32.73
#